data_AF-A0A3D2XMB0-F1
#
_entry.id   AF-A0A3D2XMB0-F1
#
_cell.length_a   1.000
_cell.length_b   1.000
_cell.length_c   1.000
_cell.angle_alpha   90.00
_cell.angle_beta   90.00
_cell.angle_gamma   90.00
#
_symmetry.space_group_name_H-M   'P 1'
#
loop_
_entity.id
_entity.type
_entity.pdbx_description
1 polymer ?
#
loop_
_entity_poly.entity_id
_entity_poly.type
_entity_poly.pdbx_seq_one_letter_code
_entity_poly.pdbx_strand_id
1 'polypeptide(L)' 'PFESFGAIQSELEGRGIEILSSGFERIPQTTKALTEAQMADVEKLLEKIEADDDVQNVYHSMVEV' A
#
# COMPACT_ATOMS: atom_id res chain seq x y z
N PRO A 1 0.68 15.58 3.77
CA PRO A 1 -0.45 14.66 3.45
C PRO A 1 -1.12 15.09 2.14
N PHE A 2 -1.17 14.21 1.12
CA PHE A 2 -1.62 14.40 -0.29
C PHE A 2 -1.22 15.70 -1.00
N GLU A 3 -1.63 16.85 -0.50
CA GLU A 3 -1.28 18.20 -0.97
C GLU A 3 0.23 18.44 -1.06
N SER A 4 1.02 17.74 -0.24
CA SER A 4 2.48 17.83 -0.26
C SER A 4 3.13 17.07 -1.41
N PHE A 5 2.39 16.23 -2.15
CA PHE A 5 2.94 15.35 -3.18
C PHE A 5 3.66 16.13 -4.28
N GLY A 6 3.00 17.14 -4.84
CA GLY A 6 3.58 17.98 -5.89
C GLY A 6 4.81 18.74 -5.41
N ALA A 7 4.78 19.26 -4.18
CA ALA A 7 5.92 19.97 -3.58
C ALA A 7 7.12 19.04 -3.37
N ILE A 8 6.90 17.82 -2.89
CA ILE A 8 7.96 16.81 -2.71
C ILE A 8 8.53 16.40 -4.06
N GLN A 9 7.67 16.11 -5.05
CA GLN A 9 8.11 15.74 -6.39
C GLN A 9 8.99 16.82 -7.02
N SER A 10 8.53 18.07 -7.03
CA SER A 10 9.30 19.18 -7.60
C SER A 10 10.64 19.41 -6.89
N GLU A 11 10.70 19.18 -5.57
CA GLU A 11 11.96 19.30 -4.82
C GLU A 11 12.94 18.19 -5.16
N LEU A 12 12.48 16.94 -5.30
CA LEU A 12 13.32 15.81 -5.71
C LEU A 12 13.88 16.03 -7.12
N GLU A 13 13.03 16.42 -8.06
CA GLU A 13 13.42 16.74 -9.44
C GLU A 13 14.39 17.93 -9.49
N GLY A 14 14.14 18.99 -8.71
CA GLY A 14 15.02 20.17 -8.62
C GLY A 14 16.41 19.86 -8.04
N ARG A 15 16.53 18.82 -7.21
CA ARG A 15 17.80 18.30 -6.70
C ARG A 15 18.48 17.31 -7.64
N GLY A 16 17.85 16.97 -8.78
CA GLY A 16 18.34 15.94 -9.70
C GLY A 16 18.24 14.52 -9.13
N ILE A 17 17.36 14.30 -8.16
CA ILE A 17 17.09 12.97 -7.61
C ILE A 17 16.08 12.28 -8.51
N GLU A 18 16.49 11.17 -9.12
CA GLU A 18 15.60 10.36 -9.94
C GLU A 18 14.53 9.68 -9.07
N ILE A 19 13.26 9.90 -9.43
CA ILE A 19 12.12 9.27 -8.77
C ILE A 19 11.90 7.91 -9.43
N LEU A 20 12.24 6.84 -8.72
CA LEU A 20 12.09 5.46 -9.20
C LEU A 20 10.62 5.01 -9.22
N SER A 21 9.83 5.43 -8.24
CA SER A 21 8.40 5.15 -8.15
C SER A 21 7.68 6.26 -7.40
N SER A 22 6.41 6.47 -7.75
CA SER A 22 5.56 7.46 -7.11
C SER A 22 4.10 7.01 -7.19
N GLY A 23 3.39 7.08 -6.08
CA GLY A 23 2.02 6.60 -5.98
C GLY A 23 1.38 6.93 -4.65
N PHE A 24 0.08 6.69 -4.55
CA PHE A 24 -0.64 6.80 -3.29
C PHE A 24 -0.76 5.44 -2.65
N GLU A 25 -0.26 5.34 -1.43
CA GLU A 25 -0.30 4.12 -0.64
C GLU A 25 -1.04 4.37 0.68
N ARG A 26 -1.70 3.35 1.22
CA ARG A 26 -2.35 3.40 2.53
C ARG A 26 -1.45 2.75 3.56
N ILE A 27 -0.69 3.58 4.28
CA ILE A 27 0.17 3.11 5.37
C ILE A 27 -0.66 2.94 6.65
N PRO A 28 -0.79 1.72 7.21
CA PRO A 28 -1.54 1.50 8.44
C PRO A 28 -0.80 2.12 9.63
N GLN A 29 -1.52 2.79 10.54
CA GLN A 29 -0.92 3.33 11.77
C GLN A 29 -0.67 2.26 12.85
N THR A 30 -1.38 1.14 12.76
CA THR A 30 -1.23 -0.01 13.66
C THR A 30 -1.32 -1.28 12.83
N THR A 31 -0.45 -2.23 13.12
CA THR A 31 -0.43 -3.53 12.45
C THR A 31 -0.94 -4.63 13.37
N LYS A 32 -1.37 -5.75 12.78
CA LYS A 32 -1.88 -6.91 13.50
C LYS A 32 -1.14 -8.17 13.06
N ALA A 33 -0.47 -8.81 14.02
CA ALA A 33 0.07 -10.15 13.82
C ALA A 33 -1.07 -11.17 13.86
N LEU A 34 -1.04 -12.12 12.94
CA LEU A 34 -2.01 -13.20 12.82
C LEU A 34 -1.31 -14.55 12.97
N THR A 35 -2.08 -15.58 13.34
CA THR A 35 -1.58 -16.96 13.26
C THR A 35 -1.56 -17.44 11.80
N GLU A 36 -0.81 -18.49 11.49
CA GLU A 36 -0.75 -19.06 10.12
C GLU A 36 -2.14 -19.38 9.55
N ALA A 37 -3.02 -19.97 10.37
CA ALA A 37 -4.39 -20.26 9.96
C ALA A 37 -5.19 -18.99 9.63
N GLN A 38 -5.01 -17.93 10.43
CA GLN A 38 -5.68 -16.65 10.20
C GLN A 38 -5.11 -15.91 8.98
N MET A 39 -3.80 -16.01 8.75
CA MET A 39 -3.17 -15.47 7.54
C MET A 39 -3.74 -16.15 6.29
N ALA A 40 -3.78 -17.49 6.26
CA ALA A 40 -4.33 -18.23 5.13
C ALA A 40 -5.80 -17.85 4.82
N ASP A 41 -6.61 -17.64 5.86
CA ASP A 41 -8.00 -17.20 5.70
C ASP A 41 -8.08 -15.76 5.14
N VAL A 42 -7.20 -14.86 5.58
CA VAL A 42 -7.13 -13.47 5.11
C VAL A 42 -6.58 -13.40 3.68
N GLU A 43 -5.52 -14.13 3.36
CA GLU A 43 -4.97 -14.23 2.00
C GLU A 43 -6.03 -14.68 1.00
N LYS A 44 -6.77 -15.73 1.33
CA LYS A 44 -7.88 -16.21 0.50
C LYS A 44 -9.00 -15.18 0.35
N LEU A 45 -9.21 -14.31 1.35
CA LEU A 45 -10.17 -13.21 1.26
C LEU A 45 -9.63 -12.11 0.33
N LEU A 46 -8.36 -11.73 0.47
CA LEU A 46 -7.71 -10.73 -0.36
C LEU A 46 -7.73 -11.13 -1.84
N GLU A 47 -7.36 -12.38 -2.16
CA GLU A 47 -7.39 -12.92 -3.53
C GLU A 47 -8.77 -12.76 -4.19
N LYS A 48 -9.85 -13.00 -3.42
CA LYS A 48 -11.22 -12.85 -3.95
C LYS A 48 -11.61 -11.41 -4.21
N ILE A 49 -11.12 -10.50 -3.38
CA ILE A 49 -11.39 -9.07 -3.52
C ILE A 49 -10.58 -8.54 -4.72
N GLU A 50 -9.34 -8.96 -4.88
CA GLU A 50 -8.46 -8.55 -5.99
C GLU A 50 -8.89 -9.11 -7.35
N ALA A 51 -9.59 -10.25 -7.37
CA ALA A 51 -10.11 -10.84 -8.60
C ALA A 51 -11.35 -10.11 -9.16
N ASP A 52 -11.94 -9.18 -8.41
CA ASP A 52 -13.05 -8.36 -8.84
C ASP A 52 -12.54 -7.21 -9.74
N ASP A 53 -13.08 -7.10 -10.95
CA ASP A 53 -12.63 -6.14 -11.96
C ASP A 53 -12.91 -4.68 -11.58
N ASP A 54 -13.86 -4.44 -10.66
CA ASP A 54 -14.13 -3.12 -10.10
C ASP A 54 -13.12 -2.73 -9.00
N VAL A 55 -12.38 -3.70 -8.45
CA VAL A 55 -11.39 -3.44 -7.40
C VAL A 55 -10.06 -3.00 -8.00
N GLN A 56 -9.64 -1.79 -7.63
CA GLN A 56 -8.39 -1.21 -8.13
C GLN A 56 -7.18 -1.48 -7.22
N ASN A 57 -7.38 -1.49 -5.90
CA ASN A 57 -6.32 -1.71 -4.91
C ASN A 57 -6.91 -2.27 -3.61
N VAL A 58 -6.18 -3.16 -2.94
CA VAL A 58 -6.52 -3.67 -1.61
C VAL A 58 -5.39 -3.33 -0.64
N TYR A 59 -5.72 -2.86 0.55
CA TYR A 59 -4.75 -2.51 1.59
C TYR A 59 -5.18 -3.14 2.92
N HIS A 60 -4.22 -3.66 3.69
CA HIS A 60 -4.48 -4.26 4.99
C HIS A 60 -3.41 -3.88 6.02
N SER A 61 -3.70 -4.15 7.28
CA SER A 61 -2.79 -3.95 8.41
C SER A 61 -2.19 -5.24 8.96
N MET A 62 -2.42 -6.39 8.31
CA MET A 62 -1.78 -7.65 8.66
C MET A 62 -0.26 -7.50 8.54
N VAL A 63 0.48 -8.00 9.54
CA VAL A 63 1.94 -8.11 9.44
C VAL A 63 2.26 -9.24 8.48
N GLU A 64 2.93 -8.91 7.38
CA GLU A 64 3.53 -9.88 6.46
C GLU A 64 4.91 -10.30 7.00
N VAL A 65 5.25 -11.58 6.84
CA VAL A 65 6.49 -12.20 7.36
C VAL A 65 7.44 -12.49 6.22
#